data_AF-A0A6J8A713-F1
#
_entry.id   AF-A0A6J8A713-F1
#
_cell.length_a   1.000
_cell.length_b   1.000
_cell.length_c   1.000
_cell.angle_alpha   90.00
_cell.angle_beta   90.00
_cell.angle_gamma   90.00
#
_symmetry.space_group_name_H-M   'P 1'
#
loop_
_entity.id
_entity.type
_entity.pdbx_description
1 polymer ?
#
loop_
_entity_poly.entity_id
_entity_poly.type
_entity_poly.pdbx_seq_one_letter_code
_entity_poly.pdbx_strand_id
1 'polypeptide(L)'
;MRLRQDKIAVLGYIESMFIKSKYQQITETVCDSIGGRMETDENPTEYRMTVNLFGATSSPSCCNYALKYTAEKFKDEFDTKVTDTVTKNMYVDDCLSSVDEVEKDRSKKSHEWSLSNESGVERTLGVYWFVNDDKLVFHINRKHKPQTRHGILSVVRSVYDPIGIAFPFVLAAKFILQSLCTRGIAWDEEIPDKKLTKWNK
;
A
#
# COMPACT_ATOMS: atom_id res chain seq x y z
N MET A 1 7.53 -6.45 -13.10
CA MET A 1 7.38 -6.34 -11.63
C MET A 1 8.52 -7.14 -11.00
N ARG A 2 9.35 -6.54 -10.13
CA ARG A 2 10.56 -7.21 -9.60
C ARG A 2 10.26 -8.47 -8.78
N LEU A 3 9.10 -8.51 -8.13
CA LEU A 3 8.54 -9.68 -7.44
C LEU A 3 8.33 -10.92 -8.36
N ARG A 4 8.31 -10.75 -9.68
CA ARG A 4 8.01 -11.79 -10.67
C ARG A 4 9.16 -12.01 -11.67
N GLN A 5 10.40 -11.67 -11.29
CA GLN A 5 11.56 -11.91 -12.15
C GLN A 5 11.99 -13.38 -12.11
N ASP A 6 11.85 -14.01 -10.94
CA ASP A 6 12.29 -15.38 -10.70
C ASP A 6 11.14 -16.27 -10.20
N LYS A 7 11.43 -17.56 -10.00
CA LYS A 7 10.42 -18.60 -9.65
C LYS A 7 9.74 -18.40 -8.30
N ILE A 8 10.43 -17.77 -7.35
CA ILE A 8 9.97 -17.67 -5.96
C ILE A 8 9.90 -16.20 -5.58
N ALA A 9 8.70 -15.74 -5.23
CA ALA A 9 8.47 -14.39 -4.71
C ALA A 9 8.82 -14.32 -3.22
N VAL A 10 9.51 -13.26 -2.81
CA VAL A 10 9.89 -12.98 -1.43
C VAL A 10 9.26 -11.65 -1.01
N LEU A 11 8.46 -11.73 0.06
CA LEU A 11 7.78 -10.59 0.67
C LEU A 11 8.31 -10.41 2.08
N GLY A 12 8.83 -9.23 2.37
CA GLY A 12 9.30 -8.87 3.70
C GLY A 12 8.63 -7.60 4.17
N TYR A 13 7.95 -7.64 5.30
CA TYR A 13 7.41 -6.45 5.94
C TYR A 13 8.37 -5.97 7.04
N ILE A 14 8.76 -4.70 7.02
CA ILE A 14 9.69 -4.15 8.02
C ILE A 14 8.92 -3.43 9.13
N GLU A 15 8.17 -4.19 9.96
CA GLU A 15 7.29 -3.63 11.01
C GLU A 15 8.03 -2.68 11.96
N SER A 16 9.26 -3.04 12.30
CA SER A 16 10.05 -2.31 13.28
C SER A 16 10.69 -1.02 12.75
N MET A 17 10.51 -0.68 11.47
CA MET A 17 11.16 0.47 10.83
C MET A 17 10.68 1.80 11.40
N PHE A 18 9.37 1.93 11.64
CA PHE A 18 8.76 3.16 12.15
C PHE A 18 9.11 3.42 13.62
N ILE A 19 9.08 2.37 14.44
CA ILE A 19 9.31 2.45 15.89
C ILE A 19 10.78 2.73 16.21
N LYS A 20 11.72 2.29 15.35
CA LYS A 20 13.16 2.50 15.54
C LYS A 20 13.69 3.82 14.99
N SER A 21 12.95 4.48 14.09
CA SER A 21 13.30 5.79 13.55
C SER A 21 12.82 6.88 14.51
N LYS A 22 13.73 7.33 15.39
CA LYS A 22 13.50 8.46 16.30
C LYS A 22 13.71 9.77 15.55
N TYR A 23 12.85 10.76 15.79
CA TYR A 23 13.09 12.11 15.29
C TYR A 23 14.27 12.74 16.03
N GLN A 24 15.30 13.14 15.29
CA GLN A 24 16.36 13.99 15.82
C GLN A 24 15.87 15.44 15.73
N GLN A 25 15.21 15.89 16.80
CA GLN A 25 14.79 17.28 17.05
C GLN A 25 14.48 18.11 15.79
N ILE A 26 13.30 17.88 15.20
CA ILE A 26 12.68 18.90 14.36
C ILE A 26 11.36 19.25 15.02
N THR A 27 11.31 20.47 15.52
CA THR A 27 10.12 21.20 15.93
C THR A 27 9.22 21.37 14.73
N GLU A 28 8.26 20.47 14.57
CA GLU A 28 7.01 20.80 13.88
C GLU A 28 5.93 19.90 14.47
N THR A 29 4.95 20.55 15.09
CA THR A 29 3.74 19.95 15.65
C THR A 29 2.97 19.27 14.52
N VAL A 30 3.13 17.97 14.31
CA VAL A 30 2.44 17.28 13.21
C VAL A 30 1.34 16.34 13.67
N CYS A 31 1.35 15.83 14.91
CA CYS A 31 0.27 14.94 15.36
C CYS A 31 0.05 15.03 16.88
N ASP A 32 -0.89 15.89 17.29
CA ASP A 32 -1.52 15.78 18.61
C ASP A 32 -2.59 14.68 18.52
N SER A 33 -2.39 13.57 19.22
CA SER A 33 -3.41 12.52 19.30
C SER A 33 -4.26 12.72 20.55
N ILE A 34 -5.51 13.13 20.38
CA ILE A 34 -6.54 13.04 21.42
C ILE A 34 -7.07 11.61 21.41
N GLY A 35 -6.64 10.78 22.35
CA GLY A 35 -7.11 9.40 22.46
C GLY A 35 -8.46 9.31 23.19
N GLY A 36 -9.51 8.86 22.48
CA GLY A 36 -10.70 8.19 23.02
C GLY A 36 -11.69 9.01 23.88
N ARG A 37 -12.89 9.27 23.32
CA ARG A 37 -14.08 9.83 23.97
C ARG A 37 -14.51 9.07 25.24
N MET A 38 -14.71 9.80 26.33
CA MET A 38 -15.88 9.70 27.22
C MET A 38 -16.00 11.01 28.00
N GLU A 39 -17.22 11.44 28.29
CA GLU A 39 -17.51 12.65 29.07
C GLU A 39 -16.74 12.62 30.41
N THR A 40 -15.68 13.42 30.49
CA THR A 40 -14.98 13.67 31.74
C THR A 40 -14.77 15.17 31.83
N ASP A 41 -15.10 15.74 32.99
CA ASP A 41 -14.82 17.14 33.38
C ASP A 41 -13.30 17.41 33.55
N GLU A 42 -12.46 16.50 33.05
CA GLU A 42 -11.01 16.53 33.17
C GLU A 42 -10.39 17.17 31.93
N ASN A 43 -9.37 18.00 32.16
CA ASN A 43 -8.61 18.62 31.09
C ASN A 43 -7.92 17.54 30.23
N PRO A 44 -7.98 17.64 28.90
CA PRO A 44 -7.34 16.67 28.02
C PRO A 44 -5.84 16.62 28.26
N THR A 45 -5.29 15.41 28.32
CA THR A 45 -3.84 15.20 28.39
C THR A 45 -3.25 15.23 26.97
N GLU A 46 -2.25 16.09 26.75
CA GLU A 46 -1.53 16.20 25.47
C GLU A 46 -0.41 15.15 25.41
N TYR A 47 -0.38 14.36 24.33
CA TYR A 47 0.69 13.40 24.05
C TYR A 47 1.46 13.80 22.80
N ARG A 48 2.79 13.82 22.91
CA ARG A 48 3.69 14.08 21.79
C ARG A 48 4.40 12.81 21.35
N MET A 49 4.26 12.48 20.08
CA MET A 49 4.92 11.32 19.48
C MET A 49 6.41 11.61 19.26
N THR A 50 7.27 10.65 19.62
CA THR A 50 8.74 10.76 19.53
C THR A 50 9.35 9.89 18.44
N VAL A 51 8.51 9.09 17.78
CA VAL A 51 8.85 8.15 16.71
C VAL A 51 7.91 8.34 15.52
N ASN A 52 8.32 7.84 14.36
CA ASN A 52 7.46 7.81 13.19
C ASN A 52 6.19 6.98 13.47
N LEU A 53 5.02 7.54 13.15
CA LEU A 53 3.72 6.92 13.39
C LEU A 53 3.34 5.98 12.24
N PHE A 54 2.77 4.83 12.59
CA PHE A 54 2.08 4.01 11.60
C PHE A 54 0.83 4.74 11.11
N GLY A 55 0.65 4.83 9.78
CA GLY A 55 -0.47 5.54 9.16
C GLY A 55 -0.25 7.04 8.90
N ALA A 56 0.86 7.63 9.35
CA ALA A 56 1.24 8.98 8.92
C ALA A 56 1.82 8.94 7.50
N THR A 57 1.27 9.75 6.59
CA THR A 57 1.68 9.75 5.17
C THR A 57 3.16 10.05 4.95
N SER A 58 3.79 10.82 5.84
CA SER A 58 5.21 11.18 5.76
C SER A 58 6.15 10.09 6.28
N SER A 59 5.69 9.25 7.22
CA SER A 59 6.56 8.29 7.92
C SER A 59 7.19 7.25 6.99
N PRO A 60 6.48 6.63 6.03
CA PRO A 60 7.09 5.69 5.09
C PRO A 60 8.18 6.31 4.24
N SER A 61 8.01 7.57 3.83
CA SER A 61 9.00 8.29 3.03
C SER A 61 10.28 8.57 3.83
N CYS A 62 10.15 9.09 5.05
CA CYS A 62 11.29 9.36 5.94
C CYS A 62 12.06 8.09 6.28
N CYS A 63 11.33 7.03 6.63
CA CYS A 63 11.92 5.74 6.94
C CYS A 63 12.65 5.16 5.73
N ASN A 64 12.01 5.14 4.54
CA ASN A 64 12.63 4.64 3.32
C ASN A 64 13.90 5.39 2.98
N TYR A 65 13.88 6.71 3.11
CA TYR A 65 15.06 7.53 2.87
C TYR A 65 16.20 7.13 3.81
N ALA A 66 15.95 7.03 5.12
CA ALA A 66 16.96 6.63 6.09
C ALA A 66 17.52 5.24 5.78
N LEU A 67 16.65 4.28 5.46
CA LEU A 67 17.05 2.91 5.14
C LEU A 67 17.92 2.85 3.86
N LYS A 68 17.53 3.56 2.80
CA LYS A 68 18.30 3.64 1.55
C LYS A 68 19.63 4.36 1.75
N TYR A 69 19.64 5.43 2.53
CA TYR A 69 20.85 6.16 2.88
C TYR A 69 21.85 5.26 3.64
N THR A 70 21.38 4.49 4.62
CA THR A 70 22.21 3.52 5.34
C THR A 70 22.74 2.43 4.40
N ALA A 71 21.90 1.87 3.54
CA ALA A 71 22.32 0.85 2.58
C ALA A 71 23.42 1.35 1.62
N GLU A 72 23.32 2.61 1.14
CA GLU A 72 24.34 3.21 0.30
C GLU A 72 25.63 3.52 1.08
N LYS A 73 25.50 4.04 2.30
CA LYS A 73 26.64 4.42 3.14
C LYS A 73 27.52 3.23 3.52
N PHE A 74 26.91 2.07 3.76
CA PHE A 74 27.59 0.85 4.18
C PHE A 74 27.69 -0.19 3.06
N LYS A 75 27.57 0.23 1.80
CA LYS A 75 27.46 -0.70 0.66
C LYS A 75 28.66 -1.63 0.50
N ASP A 76 29.84 -1.19 0.92
CA ASP A 76 31.08 -1.94 0.80
C ASP A 76 31.23 -3.00 1.92
N GLU A 77 30.44 -2.88 3.00
CA GLU A 77 30.43 -3.81 4.13
C GLU A 77 29.44 -4.98 3.95
N PHE A 78 28.50 -4.84 3.02
CA PHE A 78 27.45 -5.83 2.77
C PHE A 78 27.45 -6.31 1.33
N ASP A 79 26.89 -7.49 1.10
CA ASP A 79 26.69 -8.05 -0.24
C ASP A 79 25.86 -7.07 -1.10
N THR A 80 26.33 -6.81 -2.32
CA THR A 80 25.65 -5.97 -3.31
C THR A 80 24.20 -6.39 -3.52
N LYS A 81 23.90 -7.69 -3.43
CA LYS A 81 22.51 -8.18 -3.55
C LYS A 81 21.60 -7.65 -2.44
N VAL A 82 22.12 -7.49 -1.22
CA VAL A 82 21.36 -6.98 -0.06
C VAL A 82 21.12 -5.49 -0.21
N THR A 83 22.15 -4.73 -0.56
CA THR A 83 22.06 -3.27 -0.72
C THR A 83 21.16 -2.91 -1.90
N ASP A 84 21.24 -3.65 -3.01
CA ASP A 84 20.33 -3.54 -4.14
C ASP A 84 18.89 -3.86 -3.76
N THR A 85 18.67 -4.92 -2.97
CA THR A 85 17.31 -5.25 -2.51
C THR A 85 16.71 -4.11 -1.68
N VAL A 86 17.46 -3.56 -0.73
CA VAL A 86 16.97 -2.45 0.10
C VAL A 86 16.72 -1.17 -0.73
N THR A 87 17.60 -0.87 -1.70
CA THR A 87 17.50 0.38 -2.46
C THR A 87 16.46 0.32 -3.56
N LYS A 88 16.29 -0.84 -4.21
CA LYS A 88 15.49 -1.04 -5.42
C LYS A 88 14.16 -1.74 -5.14
N ASN A 89 14.03 -2.55 -4.09
CA ASN A 89 12.89 -3.45 -3.94
C ASN A 89 11.87 -3.05 -2.86
N MET A 90 12.00 -1.84 -2.31
CA MET A 90 11.03 -1.31 -1.32
C MET A 90 9.87 -0.57 -2.01
N TYR A 91 8.64 -0.93 -1.64
CA TYR A 91 7.40 -0.19 -1.89
C TYR A 91 6.78 0.22 -0.57
N VAL A 92 6.84 1.52 -0.23
CA VAL A 92 6.36 2.03 1.07
C VAL A 92 7.01 1.22 2.21
N ASP A 93 6.29 0.36 2.90
CA ASP A 93 6.72 -0.48 4.01
C ASP A 93 7.03 -1.95 3.60
N ASP A 94 6.71 -2.33 2.36
CA ASP A 94 6.88 -3.67 1.82
C ASP A 94 8.18 -3.82 1.03
N CYS A 95 8.99 -4.82 1.36
CA CYS A 95 10.13 -5.28 0.57
C CYS A 95 9.69 -6.42 -0.37
N LEU A 96 9.88 -6.24 -1.68
CA LEU A 96 9.38 -7.11 -2.74
C LEU A 96 10.52 -7.63 -3.64
N SER A 97 10.96 -8.87 -3.44
CA SER A 97 12.05 -9.47 -4.23
C SER A 97 11.66 -10.82 -4.81
N SER A 98 12.51 -11.41 -5.65
CA SER A 98 12.36 -12.78 -6.12
C SER A 98 13.70 -13.49 -6.11
N VAL A 99 13.66 -14.82 -6.05
CA VAL A 99 14.83 -15.71 -6.14
C VAL A 99 14.48 -16.97 -6.92
N ASP A 100 15.47 -17.59 -7.56
CA ASP A 100 15.27 -18.85 -8.28
C ASP A 100 15.18 -20.06 -7.33
N GLU A 101 15.92 -20.02 -6.22
CA GLU A 101 15.98 -21.07 -5.21
C GLU A 101 16.04 -20.47 -3.80
N VAL A 102 15.39 -21.14 -2.84
CA VAL A 102 15.46 -20.77 -1.42
C VAL A 102 16.76 -21.32 -0.85
N GLU A 103 17.73 -20.45 -0.55
CA GLU A 103 18.87 -20.87 0.27
C GLU A 103 18.42 -21.12 1.71
N LYS A 104 18.64 -22.36 2.19
CA LYS A 104 18.20 -22.87 3.50
C LYS A 104 18.75 -22.11 4.73
N ASP A 105 19.77 -21.27 4.59
CA ASP A 105 20.53 -20.75 5.75
C ASP A 105 20.23 -19.29 6.14
N ARG A 106 19.56 -18.51 5.27
CA ARG A 106 19.31 -17.07 5.52
C ARG A 106 17.95 -16.74 6.18
N SER A 107 17.07 -17.72 6.42
CA SER A 107 15.67 -17.50 6.83
C SER A 107 15.35 -17.70 8.32
N LYS A 108 16.34 -17.79 9.24
CA LYS A 108 16.05 -18.03 10.67
C LYS A 108 15.31 -16.89 11.40
N LYS A 109 15.04 -15.76 10.73
CA LYS A 109 14.29 -14.62 11.28
C LYS A 109 13.25 -13.98 10.36
N SER A 110 13.08 -14.48 9.13
CA SER A 110 11.79 -14.26 8.46
C SER A 110 10.79 -15.08 9.25
N HIS A 111 9.74 -14.46 9.81
CA HIS A 111 8.55 -15.24 10.12
C HIS A 111 8.21 -15.96 8.82
N GLU A 112 8.49 -17.25 8.78
CA GLU A 112 7.97 -18.16 7.79
C GLU A 112 6.47 -18.07 7.98
N TRP A 113 5.84 -17.12 7.29
CA TRP A 113 4.42 -17.21 7.02
C TRP A 113 4.33 -18.41 6.12
N SER A 114 4.18 -19.56 6.78
CA SER A 114 4.16 -20.87 6.21
C SER A 114 3.27 -20.84 4.98
N LEU A 115 3.81 -21.33 3.87
CA LEU A 115 3.19 -21.56 2.57
C LEU A 115 2.01 -22.55 2.64
N SER A 116 1.16 -22.43 3.66
CA SER A 116 0.20 -23.43 4.10
C SER A 116 -1.12 -22.77 4.49
N ASN A 117 -1.65 -21.90 3.63
CA ASN A 117 -3.09 -21.91 3.47
C ASN A 117 -3.39 -23.01 2.44
N GLU A 118 -4.08 -24.07 2.86
CA GLU A 118 -4.55 -25.16 1.98
C GLU A 118 -5.33 -24.66 0.75
N SER A 119 -5.77 -23.39 0.76
CA SER A 119 -6.46 -22.73 -0.34
C SER A 119 -5.55 -22.14 -1.44
N GLY A 120 -4.23 -22.04 -1.24
CA GLY A 120 -3.30 -21.46 -2.22
C GLY A 120 -3.52 -19.96 -2.52
N VAL A 121 -4.11 -19.23 -1.56
CA VAL A 121 -4.41 -17.79 -1.67
C VAL A 121 -3.58 -17.01 -0.66
N GLU A 122 -2.81 -16.04 -1.17
CA GLU A 122 -1.97 -15.14 -0.40
C GLU A 122 -2.42 -13.68 -0.55
N ARG A 123 -2.10 -12.84 0.43
CA ARG A 123 -2.23 -11.37 0.29
C ARG A 123 -0.85 -10.77 0.04
N THR A 124 -0.71 -10.08 -1.07
CA THR A 124 0.53 -9.41 -1.47
C THR A 124 0.22 -7.98 -1.84
N LEU A 125 0.85 -7.02 -1.16
CA LEU A 125 0.57 -5.58 -1.34
C LEU A 125 -0.93 -5.29 -1.23
N GLY A 126 -1.61 -5.91 -0.27
CA GLY A 126 -3.07 -5.77 -0.09
C GLY A 126 -3.96 -6.26 -1.25
N VAL A 127 -3.40 -6.94 -2.27
CA VAL A 127 -4.12 -7.62 -3.36
C VAL A 127 -4.06 -9.13 -3.13
N TYR A 128 -5.05 -9.88 -3.61
CA TYR A 128 -5.06 -11.34 -3.48
C TYR A 128 -4.25 -11.97 -4.59
N TRP A 129 -3.45 -12.98 -4.26
CA TRP A 129 -2.68 -13.76 -5.21
C TRP A 129 -3.01 -15.24 -5.04
N PHE A 130 -3.55 -15.84 -6.10
CA PHE A 130 -3.76 -17.28 -6.18
C PHE A 130 -2.48 -17.90 -6.74
N VAL A 131 -1.66 -18.46 -5.85
CA VAL A 131 -0.30 -18.93 -6.16
C VAL A 131 -0.33 -20.06 -7.19
N ASN A 132 -1.24 -21.02 -7.01
CA ASN A 132 -1.37 -22.19 -7.88
C ASN A 132 -1.76 -21.82 -9.33
N ASP A 133 -2.52 -20.74 -9.48
CA ASP A 133 -3.06 -20.28 -10.76
C ASP A 133 -2.25 -19.13 -11.38
N ASP A 134 -1.26 -18.59 -10.65
CA ASP A 134 -0.59 -17.31 -10.89
C ASP A 134 -1.55 -16.15 -11.24
N LYS A 135 -2.64 -16.00 -10.47
CA LYS A 135 -3.64 -14.93 -10.70
C LYS A 135 -3.61 -13.90 -9.59
N LEU A 136 -3.40 -12.63 -9.96
CA LEU A 136 -3.67 -11.48 -9.09
C LEU A 136 -5.15 -11.10 -9.20
N VAL A 137 -5.80 -10.99 -8.05
CA VAL A 137 -7.24 -10.75 -7.95
C VAL A 137 -7.50 -9.49 -7.12
N PHE A 138 -8.17 -8.55 -7.77
CA PHE A 138 -8.66 -7.32 -7.16
C PHE A 138 -10.11 -7.51 -6.75
N HIS A 139 -10.43 -7.39 -5.46
CA HIS A 139 -11.81 -7.39 -5.01
C HIS A 139 -12.45 -6.03 -5.28
N ILE A 140 -13.38 -6.00 -6.22
CA ILE A 140 -14.15 -4.80 -6.56
C ILE A 140 -15.53 -4.93 -5.92
N ASN A 141 -15.93 -3.95 -5.11
CA ASN A 141 -17.26 -3.95 -4.51
C ASN A 141 -18.29 -3.37 -5.50
N ARG A 142 -18.92 -4.25 -6.29
CA ARG A 142 -19.95 -3.92 -7.29
C ARG A 142 -21.39 -4.11 -6.81
N LYS A 143 -21.64 -4.38 -5.51
CA LYS A 143 -22.93 -4.89 -5.01
C LYS A 143 -24.18 -4.09 -5.44
N HIS A 144 -24.07 -2.78 -5.70
CA HIS A 144 -25.01 -2.00 -6.52
C HIS A 144 -24.48 -0.56 -6.74
N LYS A 145 -23.70 -0.29 -7.81
CA LYS A 145 -23.09 1.02 -8.07
C LYS A 145 -22.80 1.29 -9.57
N PRO A 146 -23.10 2.48 -10.14
CA PRO A 146 -24.40 3.19 -10.14
C PRO A 146 -24.69 4.00 -11.42
N GLN A 147 -25.88 4.60 -11.40
CA GLN A 147 -26.37 5.68 -12.26
C GLN A 147 -25.94 7.09 -11.79
N THR A 148 -25.05 7.26 -10.81
CA THR A 148 -24.63 8.58 -10.25
C THR A 148 -23.11 8.73 -10.13
N ARG A 149 -22.61 9.97 -10.08
CA ARG A 149 -21.16 10.26 -9.97
C ARG A 149 -20.55 9.64 -8.71
N HIS A 150 -21.24 9.75 -7.57
CA HIS A 150 -20.75 9.29 -6.29
C HIS A 150 -20.44 7.80 -6.27
N GLY A 151 -21.32 6.99 -6.85
CA GLY A 151 -21.08 5.58 -6.74
C GLY A 151 -20.14 5.05 -7.83
N ILE A 152 -19.94 5.73 -8.98
CA ILE A 152 -18.80 5.43 -9.88
C ILE A 152 -17.51 5.63 -9.09
N LEU A 153 -17.39 6.77 -8.39
CA LEU A 153 -16.25 7.04 -7.51
C LEU A 153 -16.09 5.95 -6.45
N SER A 154 -17.20 5.48 -5.88
CA SER A 154 -17.17 4.42 -4.87
C SER A 154 -16.71 3.06 -5.43
N VAL A 155 -17.00 2.73 -6.69
CA VAL A 155 -16.41 1.55 -7.36
C VAL A 155 -14.92 1.76 -7.61
N VAL A 156 -14.54 2.91 -8.18
CA VAL A 156 -13.15 3.27 -8.44
C VAL A 156 -12.30 3.20 -7.17
N ARG A 157 -12.81 3.75 -6.07
CA ARG A 157 -12.13 3.75 -4.76
C ARG A 157 -12.04 2.37 -4.12
N SER A 158 -12.88 1.41 -4.52
CA SER A 158 -12.79 0.03 -4.04
C SER A 158 -11.62 -0.73 -4.68
N VAL A 159 -11.08 -0.25 -5.80
CA VAL A 159 -9.91 -0.85 -6.45
C VAL A 159 -8.65 -0.38 -5.71
N TYR A 160 -8.13 -1.24 -4.84
CA TYR A 160 -6.82 -1.04 -4.23
C TYR A 160 -5.73 -1.55 -5.19
N ASP A 161 -4.95 -0.62 -5.76
CA ASP A 161 -3.93 -0.91 -6.76
C ASP A 161 -2.62 -0.17 -6.43
N PRO A 162 -1.83 -0.68 -5.47
CA PRO A 162 -0.64 0.01 -4.98
C PRO A 162 0.44 0.17 -6.06
N ILE A 163 0.53 -0.79 -6.97
CA ILE A 163 1.59 -0.87 -7.99
C ILE A 163 1.12 -0.48 -9.39
N GLY A 164 -0.13 -0.07 -9.55
CA GLY A 164 -0.64 0.45 -10.81
C GLY A 164 -0.98 -0.62 -11.88
N ILE A 165 -1.15 -1.90 -11.51
CA ILE A 165 -1.49 -2.96 -12.49
C ILE A 165 -2.90 -2.74 -13.05
N ALA A 166 -3.84 -2.34 -12.21
CA ALA A 166 -5.21 -2.03 -12.60
C ALA A 166 -5.34 -0.62 -13.23
N PHE A 167 -4.23 0.12 -13.37
CA PHE A 167 -4.22 1.49 -13.86
C PHE A 167 -4.98 1.71 -15.18
N PRO A 168 -4.86 0.87 -16.23
CA PRO A 168 -5.62 1.07 -17.47
C PRO A 168 -7.15 1.10 -17.25
N PHE A 169 -7.64 0.27 -16.32
CA PHE A 169 -9.06 0.18 -15.98
C PHE A 169 -9.49 1.35 -15.07
N VAL A 170 -8.68 1.65 -14.06
CA VAL A 170 -8.92 2.75 -13.11
C VAL A 170 -8.86 4.11 -13.83
N LEU A 171 -7.94 4.28 -14.79
CA LEU A 171 -7.77 5.51 -15.54
C LEU A 171 -8.99 5.78 -16.44
N ALA A 172 -9.48 4.76 -17.15
CA ALA A 172 -10.71 4.88 -17.96
C ALA A 172 -11.89 5.35 -17.10
N ALA A 173 -12.03 4.80 -15.90
CA ALA A 173 -13.04 5.21 -14.93
C ALA A 173 -12.84 6.66 -14.43
N LYS A 174 -11.61 7.06 -14.15
CA LYS A 174 -11.25 8.43 -13.74
C LYS A 174 -11.56 9.45 -14.85
N PHE A 175 -11.37 9.11 -16.12
CA PHE A 175 -11.78 9.98 -17.23
C PHE A 175 -13.30 10.17 -17.29
N ILE A 176 -14.09 9.14 -16.96
CA ILE A 176 -15.54 9.27 -16.85
C ILE A 176 -15.88 10.23 -15.70
N LEU A 177 -15.31 10.03 -14.51
CA LEU A 177 -15.52 10.92 -13.35
C LEU A 177 -15.14 12.37 -13.64
N GLN A 178 -13.98 12.59 -14.28
CA GLN A 178 -13.54 13.92 -14.69
C GLN A 178 -14.56 14.56 -15.63
N SER A 179 -15.02 13.81 -16.66
CA SER A 179 -16.02 14.30 -17.60
C SER A 179 -17.36 14.65 -16.95
N LEU A 180 -17.78 13.94 -15.90
CA LEU A 180 -18.99 14.27 -15.14
C LEU A 180 -18.78 15.53 -14.29
N CYS A 181 -17.60 15.67 -13.69
CA CYS A 181 -17.21 16.83 -12.91
C CYS A 181 -17.17 18.11 -13.75
N THR A 182 -16.53 18.08 -14.92
CA THR A 182 -16.42 19.23 -15.83
C THR A 182 -17.79 19.71 -16.34
N ARG A 183 -18.79 18.83 -16.37
CA ARG A 183 -20.16 19.15 -16.78
C ARG A 183 -21.05 19.65 -15.63
N GLY A 184 -20.52 19.72 -14.41
CA GLY A 184 -21.26 20.20 -13.25
C GLY A 184 -22.33 19.23 -12.72
N ILE A 185 -22.32 17.97 -13.14
CA ILE A 185 -23.27 16.95 -12.65
C ILE A 185 -23.05 16.78 -11.14
N ALA A 186 -24.13 16.86 -10.35
CA ALA A 186 -24.03 16.74 -8.91
C ALA A 186 -23.62 15.32 -8.48
N TRP A 187 -23.25 15.15 -7.21
CA TRP A 187 -22.74 13.88 -6.71
C TRP A 187 -23.75 12.73 -6.84
N ASP A 188 -25.02 13.01 -6.51
CA ASP A 188 -26.10 12.02 -6.46
C ASP A 188 -27.11 12.18 -7.62
N GLU A 189 -26.76 12.98 -8.63
CA GLU A 189 -27.57 13.16 -9.85
C GLU A 189 -27.36 12.00 -10.83
N GLU A 190 -28.44 11.63 -11.54
CA GLU A 190 -28.39 10.60 -12.57
C GLU A 190 -27.48 10.98 -13.75
N ILE A 191 -26.64 10.04 -14.15
CA ILE A 191 -25.68 10.18 -15.23
C ILE A 191 -26.41 9.96 -16.56
N PRO A 192 -26.20 10.83 -17.56
CA PRO A 192 -26.76 10.64 -18.90
C PRO A 192 -26.42 9.27 -19.51
N ASP A 193 -27.40 8.61 -20.12
CA ASP A 193 -27.32 7.23 -20.66
C ASP A 193 -26.09 6.96 -21.53
N LYS A 194 -25.66 7.93 -22.34
CA LYS A 194 -24.46 7.81 -23.20
C LYS A 194 -23.19 7.51 -22.40
N LYS A 195 -23.06 8.04 -21.18
CA LYS A 195 -21.90 7.83 -20.30
C LYS A 195 -22.08 6.59 -19.42
N LEU A 196 -23.31 6.28 -19.03
CA LEU A 196 -23.67 5.02 -18.38
C LEU A 196 -23.31 3.82 -19.27
N THR A 197 -23.62 3.93 -20.57
CA THR A 197 -23.25 2.91 -21.58
C THR A 197 -21.73 2.74 -21.69
N LYS A 198 -20.95 3.82 -21.57
CA LYS A 198 -19.48 3.75 -21.58
C LYS A 198 -18.92 3.12 -20.30
N TRP A 199 -19.59 3.30 -19.17
CA TRP A 199 -19.22 2.69 -17.89
C TRP A 199 -19.55 1.19 -17.82
N ASN A 200 -20.66 0.77 -18.44
CA ASN A 200 -21.13 -0.62 -18.44
C ASN A 200 -20.47 -1.52 -19.50
N LYS A 201 -19.61 -0.96 -20.37
CA LYS A 201 -18.78 -1.70 -21.32
C LYS A 201 -17.50 -2.19 -20.65
#